data_AF-A0A7C3JXZ2-F1
#
_entry.id   AF-A0A7C3JXZ2-F1
#
_cell.length_a   1.000
_cell.length_b   1.000
_cell.length_c   1.000
_cell.angle_alpha   90.00
_cell.angle_beta   90.00
_cell.angle_gamma   90.00
#
_symmetry.space_group_name_H-M   'P 1'
#
loop_
_entity.id
_entity.type
_entity.pdbx_description
1 polymer ?
#
loop_
_entity_poly.entity_id
_entity_poly.type
_entity_poly.pdbx_seq_one_letter_code
_entity_poly.pdbx_strand_id
1 'polypeptide(L)'
;MPYYVYITSNAAGTVLYTGITADLLYRAFQHRNKLVRGFTSRYNATRLVYFEEYEYVLDAIAREKKIKAGSRRRKLELIKAMNPHWRDLYEDLLRGEVADEEVDRRE
;
A
#
# COMPACT_ATOMS: atom_id res chain seq x y z
N MET A 1 -6.53 3.12 17.16
CA MET A 1 -5.72 3.67 16.05
C MET A 1 -5.39 2.51 15.14
N PRO A 2 -5.72 2.58 13.85
CA PRO A 2 -5.53 1.47 12.94
C PRO A 2 -4.06 1.22 12.58
N TYR A 3 -3.79 0.04 12.06
CA TYR A 3 -2.54 -0.39 11.47
C TYR A 3 -2.76 -0.69 9.99
N TYR A 4 -1.76 -0.40 9.18
CA TYR A 4 -1.83 -0.56 7.74
C TYR A 4 -0.81 -1.56 7.25
N VAL A 5 -1.23 -2.44 6.35
CA VAL A 5 -0.34 -3.22 5.49
C VAL A 5 -0.35 -2.54 4.13
N TYR A 6 0.82 -2.28 3.55
CA TYR A 6 0.90 -1.53 2.29
C TYR A 6 1.86 -2.15 1.30
N ILE A 7 1.68 -1.80 0.02
CA ILE A 7 2.64 -2.10 -1.04
C ILE A 7 3.05 -0.79 -1.72
N THR A 8 4.35 -0.55 -1.81
CA THR A 8 4.92 0.51 -2.65
C THR A 8 5.61 -0.06 -3.88
N SER A 9 5.56 0.68 -4.98
CA SER A 9 6.19 0.30 -6.24
C SER A 9 6.99 1.43 -6.87
N ASN A 10 7.89 1.07 -7.79
CA ASN A 10 8.51 2.02 -8.70
C ASN A 10 7.55 2.41 -9.83
N ALA A 11 7.91 3.43 -10.61
CA ALA A 11 7.09 3.95 -11.71
C ALA A 11 6.71 2.87 -12.73
N ALA A 12 7.59 1.91 -12.98
CA ALA A 12 7.39 0.80 -13.92
C ALA A 12 6.52 -0.36 -13.38
N GLY A 13 6.12 -0.35 -12.10
CA GLY A 13 5.33 -1.47 -11.52
C GLY A 13 6.14 -2.76 -11.27
N THR A 14 7.46 -2.75 -11.48
CA THR A 14 8.29 -3.95 -11.46
C THR A 14 8.82 -4.28 -10.07
N VAL A 15 9.08 -3.29 -9.23
CA VAL A 15 9.55 -3.47 -7.85
C VAL A 15 8.36 -3.42 -6.91
N LEU A 16 8.19 -4.42 -6.06
CA LEU A 16 7.15 -4.41 -5.03
C LEU A 16 7.80 -4.52 -3.66
N TYR A 17 7.52 -3.57 -2.79
CA TYR A 17 7.91 -3.60 -1.39
C TYR A 17 6.66 -3.67 -0.53
N THR A 18 6.64 -4.59 0.44
CA THR A 18 5.52 -4.77 1.38
C THR A 18 5.99 -4.46 2.78
N GLY A 19 5.22 -3.67 3.52
CA GLY A 19 5.49 -3.35 4.92
C GLY A 19 4.24 -3.05 5.72
N ILE A 20 4.44 -2.75 7.01
CA ILE A 20 3.39 -2.33 7.92
C ILE A 20 3.71 -0.97 8.54
N THR A 21 2.68 -0.25 8.98
CA THR A 21 2.84 1.02 9.73
C THR A 21 1.56 1.37 10.49
N ALA A 22 1.67 2.18 11.54
CA ALA A 22 0.51 2.80 12.19
C ALA A 22 0.16 4.17 11.57
N ASP A 23 0.99 4.69 10.67
CA ASP A 23 0.78 5.97 9.97
C ASP A 23 1.13 5.83 8.49
N LEU A 24 0.11 5.57 7.68
CA LEU A 24 0.26 5.31 6.25
C LEU A 24 0.74 6.52 5.48
N LEU A 25 0.18 7.70 5.76
CA LEU A 25 0.54 8.95 5.08
C LEU A 25 1.99 9.32 5.35
N TYR A 26 2.40 9.32 6.62
CA TYR A 26 3.78 9.66 6.96
C TYR A 26 4.78 8.65 6.37
N ARG A 27 4.46 7.35 6.41
CA ARG A 27 5.31 6.32 5.81
C ARG A 27 5.43 6.46 4.28
N ALA A 28 4.32 6.71 3.60
CA ALA A 28 4.31 6.95 2.16
C ALA A 28 5.12 8.21 1.79
N PHE A 29 4.98 9.29 2.57
CA PHE A 29 5.78 10.50 2.44
C PHE A 29 7.29 10.21 2.57
N GLN A 30 7.69 9.42 3.57
CA GLN A 30 9.09 9.02 3.74
C GLN A 30 9.66 8.25 2.55
N HIS A 31 8.88 7.31 1.99
CA HIS A 31 9.30 6.54 0.80
C HIS A 31 9.38 7.43 -0.44
N ARG A 32 8.37 8.27 -0.71
CA ARG A 32 8.36 9.22 -1.82
C ARG A 32 9.59 10.12 -1.84
N ASN A 33 9.92 10.67 -0.68
CA ASN A 33 11.04 11.59 -0.50
C ASN A 33 12.37 10.89 -0.19
N LYS A 34 12.39 9.54 -0.16
CA LYS A 34 13.57 8.72 0.12
C LYS A 34 14.30 9.11 1.42
N LEU A 35 13.53 9.50 2.43
CA LEU A 35 14.07 9.99 3.71
C LEU A 35 14.77 8.88 4.51
N VAL A 36 14.40 7.63 4.27
CA VAL A 36 15.02 6.46 4.88
C VAL A 36 15.86 5.73 3.84
N ARG A 37 17.17 5.64 4.07
CA ARG A 37 18.06 4.83 3.24
C ARG A 37 17.69 3.36 3.38
N GLY A 38 17.54 2.65 2.27
CA GLY A 38 17.17 1.25 2.26
C GLY A 38 16.70 0.76 0.89
N PHE A 39 16.02 -0.39 0.88
CA PHE A 39 15.53 -1.03 -0.34
C PHE A 39 14.64 -0.11 -1.17
N THR A 40 13.66 0.55 -0.54
CA THR A 40 12.70 1.41 -1.25
C THR A 40 13.38 2.60 -1.91
N SER A 41 14.30 3.27 -1.21
CA SER A 41 15.13 4.34 -1.77
C SER A 41 16.03 3.84 -2.91
N ARG A 42 16.70 2.69 -2.75
CA ARG A 42 17.62 2.11 -3.74
C ARG A 42 16.92 1.74 -5.05
N TYR A 43 15.71 1.19 -4.95
CA TYR A 43 14.96 0.67 -6.10
C TYR A 43 13.81 1.60 -6.54
N ASN A 44 13.77 2.84 -6.05
CA ASN A 44 12.75 3.84 -6.36
C ASN A 44 11.30 3.37 -6.10
N ALA A 45 11.09 2.50 -5.11
CA ALA A 45 9.75 2.06 -4.71
C ALA A 45 9.05 3.17 -3.90
N THR A 46 8.59 4.18 -4.62
CA THR A 46 8.18 5.48 -4.09
C THR A 46 6.67 5.72 -4.18
N ARG A 47 5.94 4.94 -4.98
CA ARG A 47 4.49 5.11 -5.21
C ARG A 47 3.72 4.17 -4.31
N LEU A 48 2.76 4.67 -3.54
CA LEU A 48 1.83 3.85 -2.77
C LEU A 48 0.79 3.28 -3.75
N VAL A 49 0.75 1.97 -3.93
CA VAL A 49 -0.13 1.33 -4.92
C VAL A 49 -1.20 0.44 -4.31
N TYR A 50 -1.09 0.14 -3.01
CA TYR A 50 -2.03 -0.70 -2.28
C TYR A 50 -1.90 -0.46 -0.78
N PHE A 51 -3.02 -0.54 -0.06
CA PHE A 51 -3.03 -0.67 1.40
C PHE A 51 -4.27 -1.41 1.90
N GLU A 52 -4.18 -1.97 3.10
CA GLU A 52 -5.28 -2.55 3.86
C GLU A 52 -5.21 -2.00 5.29
N GLU A 53 -6.36 -1.69 5.88
CA GLU A 53 -6.50 -1.24 7.26
C GLU A 53 -6.85 -2.40 8.20
N TYR A 54 -6.29 -2.39 9.41
CA TYR A 54 -6.52 -3.38 10.46
C TYR A 54 -6.63 -2.70 11.82
N GLU A 55 -7.57 -3.16 12.65
CA GLU A 55 -7.71 -2.66 14.02
C GLU A 55 -6.55 -3.12 14.92
N TYR A 56 -6.09 -4.36 14.76
CA TYR A 56 -5.07 -4.97 15.59
C TYR A 56 -3.75 -5.16 14.86
N VAL A 57 -2.64 -4.82 15.52
CA VAL A 57 -1.28 -4.95 14.95
C VAL A 57 -0.94 -6.40 14.57
N LEU A 58 -1.43 -7.37 15.33
CA LEU A 58 -1.16 -8.79 15.08
C LEU A 58 -1.79 -9.26 13.77
N ASP A 59 -2.97 -8.75 13.42
CA ASP A 59 -3.64 -9.05 12.17
C ASP A 59 -2.88 -8.44 10.99
N ALA A 60 -2.45 -7.18 11.12
CA ALA A 60 -1.60 -6.52 10.12
C ALA A 60 -0.28 -7.29 9.91
N ILE A 61 0.37 -7.76 10.97
CA ILE A 61 1.60 -8.57 10.90
C ILE A 61 1.33 -9.91 10.21
N ALA A 62 0.25 -10.61 10.57
CA ALA A 62 -0.12 -11.88 9.96
C ALA A 62 -0.41 -11.70 8.46
N ARG A 63 -1.11 -10.62 8.11
CA ARG A 63 -1.40 -10.27 6.72
C ARG A 63 -0.14 -9.94 5.94
N GLU A 64 0.76 -9.13 6.48
CA GLU A 64 2.03 -8.78 5.85
C GLU A 64 2.85 -10.04 5.52
N LYS A 65 2.96 -10.97 6.48
CA LYS A 65 3.60 -12.27 6.28
C LYS A 65 2.93 -13.06 5.15
N LYS A 66 1.60 -13.12 5.11
CA LYS A 66 0.83 -13.78 4.04
C LYS A 66 1.09 -13.15 2.68
N ILE A 67 1.12 -11.82 2.57
CA ILE A 67 1.41 -11.11 1.31
C ILE A 67 2.85 -11.41 0.86
N LYS A 68 3.83 -11.30 1.78
CA LYS A 68 5.25 -11.55 1.48
C LYS A 68 5.47 -12.97 0.97
N ALA A 69 4.90 -13.98 1.64
CA ALA A 69 4.97 -15.39 1.25
C ALA A 69 4.21 -15.72 -0.06
N GLY A 70 3.24 -14.88 -0.46
CA GLY A 70 2.50 -15.05 -1.70
C GLY A 70 3.35 -14.79 -2.96
N SER A 71 2.94 -15.40 -4.07
CA SER A 71 3.59 -15.18 -5.37
C SER A 71 3.46 -13.73 -5.85
N ARG A 72 4.36 -13.31 -6.74
CA ARG A 72 4.25 -12.00 -7.40
C ARG A 72 2.89 -11.82 -8.07
N ARG A 73 2.36 -12.85 -8.72
CA ARG A 73 1.04 -12.83 -9.36
C ARG A 73 -0.06 -12.44 -8.36
N ARG A 74 -0.10 -13.07 -7.18
CA ARG A 74 -1.08 -12.74 -6.12
C ARG A 74 -0.97 -11.30 -5.64
N LYS A 75 0.25 -10.77 -5.51
CA LYS A 75 0.47 -9.36 -5.14
C LYS A 75 -0.10 -8.41 -6.22
N LEU A 76 0.11 -8.74 -7.50
CA LEU A 76 -0.43 -7.96 -8.61
C LEU A 76 -1.97 -8.05 -8.68
N GLU A 77 -2.56 -9.20 -8.37
CA GLU A 77 -4.01 -9.37 -8.28
C GLU A 77 -4.60 -8.48 -7.17
N LEU A 78 -3.98 -8.44 -5.98
CA LEU A 78 -4.38 -7.54 -4.89
C LEU A 78 -4.32 -6.07 -5.31
N ILE A 79 -3.20 -5.64 -5.90
CA ILE A 79 -3.03 -4.27 -6.38
C ILE A 79 -4.10 -3.93 -7.42
N LYS A 80 -4.34 -4.80 -8.41
CA LYS A 80 -5.32 -4.56 -9.47
C LYS A 80 -6.75 -4.50 -8.97
N ALA A 81 -7.10 -5.31 -7.97
CA ALA A 81 -8.44 -5.34 -7.40
C ALA A 81 -8.81 -4.01 -6.71
N MET A 82 -7.83 -3.37 -6.06
CA MET A 82 -8.04 -2.10 -5.34
C MET A 82 -7.69 -0.86 -6.20
N ASN A 83 -6.68 -0.97 -7.05
CA ASN A 83 -6.08 0.12 -7.80
C ASN A 83 -5.81 -0.31 -9.25
N PRO A 84 -6.88 -0.48 -10.06
CA PRO A 84 -6.77 -1.01 -11.43
C PRO A 84 -5.92 -0.12 -12.34
N HIS A 85 -5.91 1.19 -12.08
CA HIS A 85 -5.15 2.18 -12.83
C HIS A 85 -3.73 2.42 -12.31
N TRP A 86 -3.29 1.69 -11.28
CA TRP A 86 -1.95 1.83 -10.69
C TRP A 86 -1.62 3.28 -10.32
N ARG A 87 -2.60 4.02 -9.79
CA ARG A 87 -2.43 5.38 -9.28
C ARG A 87 -1.53 5.39 -8.06
N ASP A 88 -0.89 6.54 -7.80
CA ASP A 88 -0.20 6.74 -6.53
C ASP A 88 -1.22 7.18 -5.49
N LEU A 89 -1.69 6.23 -4.69
CA LEU A 89 -2.79 6.40 -3.73
C LEU A 89 -2.47 7.40 -2.62
N TYR A 90 -1.20 7.79 -2.46
CA TYR A 90 -0.83 8.84 -1.54
C TYR A 90 -1.52 10.18 -1.88
N GLU A 91 -1.63 10.51 -3.17
CA GLU A 91 -2.32 11.73 -3.61
C GLU A 91 -3.82 11.64 -3.32
N ASP A 92 -4.42 10.48 -3.60
CA ASP A 92 -5.85 10.23 -3.36
C ASP A 92 -6.18 10.33 -1.85
N LEU A 93 -5.31 9.77 -0.99
CA LEU A 93 -5.44 9.86 0.47
C LEU A 93 -5.27 11.29 0.99
N LEU A 94 -4.39 12.10 0.40
CA LEU A 94 -4.24 13.51 0.77
C LEU A 94 -5.48 14.35 0.42
N ARG A 95 -6.17 14.00 -0.68
CA ARG A 95 -7.38 14.69 -1.12
C ARG A 95 -8.65 14.20 -0.43
N GLY A 96 -8.56 13.08 0.28
CA GLY A 96 -9.72 12.43 0.90
C GLY A 96 -10.63 11.69 -0.09
N GLU A 97 -10.14 11.41 -1.30
CA GLU A 97 -10.93 10.85 -2.41
C GLU A 97 -11.10 9.31 -2.34
N VAL A 98 -10.62 8.67 -1.26
CA VAL A 98 -10.57 7.20 -1.16
C VAL A 98 -11.83 6.58 -0.53
N ALA A 99 -12.82 7.40 -0.15
CA ALA A 99 -14.03 6.94 0.50
C ALA A 99 -15.26 7.36 -0.31
N ASP A 100 -15.64 6.60 -1.35
CA ASP A 100 -16.99 6.70 -1.95
C ASP A 100 -17.42 5.53 -2.86
N GLU A 101 -16.84 4.32 -2.73
CA GLU A 101 -17.28 3.15 -3.53
C GLU A 101 -17.97 2.03 -2.72
N GLU A 102 -18.23 2.22 -1.42
CA GLU A 102 -18.90 1.20 -0.57
C GLU A 102 -20.37 1.51 -0.20
N VAL A 103 -21.01 2.50 -0.83
CA VAL A 103 -22.45 2.78 -0.59
C VAL A 103 -23.38 2.05 -1.57
N ASP A 104 -22.90 1.59 -2.73
CA ASP A 104 -23.76 1.01 -3.78
C ASP A 104 -23.73 -0.54 -3.81
N ARG A 105 -24.03 -1.17 -2.67
CA ARG A 105 -24.28 -2.62 -2.62
C ARG A 105 -25.37 -3.05 -1.64
N ARG A 106 -26.28 -2.13 -1.31
CA ARG A 106 -27.53 -2.42 -0.59
C ARG A 106 -28.70 -1.69 -1.26
N GLU A 107 -29.08 -2.18 -2.43
CA GLU A 107 -30.47 -2.19 -2.90
C GLU A 107 -30.84 -3.60 -3.36
#